data_AF-T0ZH89-F1
#
_entry.id   AF-T0ZH89-F1
#
_cell.length_a   1.000
_cell.length_b   1.000
_cell.length_c   1.000
_cell.angle_alpha   90.00
_cell.angle_beta   90.00
_cell.angle_gamma   90.00
#
_symmetry.space_group_name_H-M   'P 1'
#
loop_
_entity.id
_entity.type
_entity.pdbx_description
1 polymer ?
#
loop_
_entity_poly.entity_id
_entity_poly.type
_entity_poly.pdbx_seq_one_letter_code
_entity_poly.pdbx_strand_id
1 'polypeptide(L)'
;VAQYRLEKARGDSVVAVRAGETISELQALEMVLIPSGDNIMQFLATWDAGTSQAFVAQMNALAHAIGMRHTTYAGTSGVDPATLSTATDQLLLAQVAMRNPVFAGIVAMPQATFPVAGVVYNVNADLGTDGIDGVKTGWLPQSGGCLVVAANDRVGSDRVGLLGVILGTQGV
;
A
#
# COMPACT_ATOMS: atom_id res chain seq x y z
N VAL A 1 2.93 -2.99 -20.20
CA VAL A 1 4.39 -3.27 -20.36
C VAL A 1 5.23 -2.00 -20.54
N ALA A 2 4.81 -1.01 -21.35
CA ALA A 2 5.54 0.26 -21.45
C ALA A 2 5.70 0.95 -20.09
N GLN A 3 4.60 1.05 -19.32
CA GLN A 3 4.60 1.60 -17.96
C GLN A 3 5.59 0.90 -17.02
N TYR A 4 5.51 -0.43 -16.94
CA TYR A 4 6.47 -1.27 -16.20
C TYR A 4 7.94 -0.92 -16.52
N ARG A 5 8.29 -0.70 -17.78
CA ARG A 5 9.67 -0.35 -18.18
C ARG A 5 10.07 1.05 -17.70
N LEU A 6 9.15 2.00 -17.74
CA LEU A 6 9.39 3.38 -17.30
C LEU A 6 9.60 3.45 -15.79
N GLU A 7 8.70 2.85 -15.02
CA GLU A 7 8.79 2.78 -13.55
C GLU A 7 10.04 2.06 -13.09
N LYS A 8 10.34 0.90 -13.71
CA LYS A 8 11.57 0.16 -13.42
C LYS A 8 12.82 0.99 -13.68
N ALA A 9 12.83 1.81 -14.74
CA ALA A 9 13.95 2.68 -15.06
C ALA A 9 14.13 3.84 -14.05
N ARG A 10 13.06 4.24 -13.35
CA ARG A 10 13.12 5.23 -12.26
C ARG A 10 13.51 4.62 -10.91
N GLY A 11 13.50 3.30 -10.80
CA GLY A 11 13.73 2.60 -9.53
C GLY A 11 12.47 2.45 -8.68
N ASP A 12 11.28 2.67 -9.25
CA ASP A 12 10.00 2.44 -8.58
C ASP A 12 9.80 0.94 -8.32
N SER A 13 9.00 0.59 -7.31
CA SER A 13 8.65 -0.81 -7.03
C SER A 13 7.71 -1.34 -8.10
N VAL A 14 8.11 -2.41 -8.80
CA VAL A 14 7.34 -2.98 -9.91
C VAL A 14 7.19 -4.48 -9.79
N VAL A 15 6.04 -4.99 -10.24
CA VAL A 15 5.78 -6.43 -10.37
C VAL A 15 5.98 -6.85 -11.82
N ALA A 16 6.71 -7.95 -12.04
CA ALA A 16 6.93 -8.47 -13.39
C ALA A 16 5.60 -8.91 -14.02
N VAL A 17 5.33 -8.39 -15.22
CA VAL A 17 4.11 -8.68 -15.98
C VAL A 17 4.44 -8.96 -17.44
N ARG A 18 3.57 -9.71 -18.12
CA ARG A 18 3.68 -9.98 -19.56
C ARG A 18 2.42 -9.54 -20.31
N ALA A 19 2.58 -9.10 -21.55
CA ALA A 19 1.43 -8.85 -22.42
C ALA A 19 0.57 -10.12 -22.58
N GLY A 20 -0.75 -9.98 -22.49
CA GLY A 20 -1.70 -11.09 -22.51
C GLY A 20 -1.80 -11.89 -21.21
N GLU A 21 -1.06 -11.52 -20.17
CA GLU A 21 -1.29 -12.07 -18.83
C GLU A 21 -2.68 -11.69 -18.32
N THR A 22 -3.36 -12.66 -17.70
CA THR A 22 -4.65 -12.45 -17.05
C THR A 22 -4.46 -12.68 -15.55
N ILE A 23 -4.88 -11.70 -14.76
CA ILE A 23 -4.91 -11.76 -13.30
C ILE A 23 -6.32 -11.40 -12.83
N SER A 24 -6.73 -11.93 -11.69
CA SER A 24 -7.97 -11.49 -11.03
C SER A 24 -7.77 -10.11 -10.38
N GLU A 25 -8.87 -9.45 -10.04
CA GLU A 25 -8.84 -8.21 -9.25
C GLU A 25 -8.15 -8.44 -7.88
N LEU A 26 -8.44 -9.57 -7.23
CA LEU A 26 -7.78 -9.95 -5.99
C LEU A 26 -6.25 -10.04 -6.17
N GLN A 27 -5.77 -10.70 -7.23
CA GLN A 27 -4.35 -10.78 -7.52
C GLN A 27 -3.73 -9.40 -7.79
N ALA A 28 -4.47 -8.50 -8.46
CA ALA A 28 -4.00 -7.14 -8.67
C ALA A 28 -3.88 -6.37 -7.34
N LEU A 29 -4.83 -6.51 -6.42
CA LEU A 29 -4.75 -5.92 -5.08
C LEU A 29 -3.60 -6.52 -4.25
N GLU A 30 -3.39 -7.84 -4.32
CA GLU A 30 -2.24 -8.52 -3.71
C GLU A 30 -0.91 -7.99 -4.28
N MET A 31 -0.81 -7.81 -5.60
CA MET A 31 0.37 -7.24 -6.25
C MET A 31 0.63 -5.78 -5.86
N VAL A 32 -0.39 -5.01 -5.48
CA VAL A 32 -0.19 -3.66 -4.94
C VAL A 32 0.27 -3.72 -3.48
N LEU A 33 -0.38 -4.55 -2.66
CA LEU A 33 -0.19 -4.50 -1.21
C LEU A 33 1.02 -5.30 -0.71
N ILE A 34 1.38 -6.41 -1.36
CA ILE A 34 2.46 -7.30 -0.93
C ILE A 34 3.84 -6.80 -1.43
N PRO A 35 4.13 -6.71 -2.75
CA PRO A 35 5.41 -6.23 -3.25
C PRO A 35 5.45 -4.73 -3.55
N SER A 36 4.40 -3.95 -3.24
CA SER A 36 4.32 -2.51 -3.53
C SER A 36 4.32 -2.18 -5.04
N GLY A 37 3.59 -2.93 -5.87
CA GLY A 37 3.65 -2.79 -7.34
C GLY A 37 2.99 -1.52 -7.90
N ASP A 38 3.79 -0.49 -8.21
CA ASP A 38 3.34 0.78 -8.80
C ASP A 38 2.69 0.61 -10.17
N ASN A 39 3.24 -0.27 -11.00
CA ASN A 39 2.69 -0.59 -12.32
C ASN A 39 1.26 -1.12 -12.24
N ILE A 40 0.98 -1.90 -11.19
CA ILE A 40 -0.34 -2.48 -10.97
C ILE A 40 -1.29 -1.45 -10.38
N MET A 41 -0.81 -0.57 -9.49
CA MET A 41 -1.63 0.50 -8.93
C MET A 41 -2.13 1.47 -10.02
N GLN A 42 -1.28 1.86 -10.96
CA GLN A 42 -1.70 2.72 -12.08
C GLN A 42 -2.69 2.02 -13.03
N PHE A 43 -2.49 0.72 -13.26
CA PHE A 43 -3.43 -0.09 -14.01
C PHE A 43 -4.80 -0.16 -13.32
N LEU A 44 -4.84 -0.47 -12.03
CA LEU A 44 -6.08 -0.54 -11.24
C LEU A 44 -6.79 0.81 -11.18
N ALA A 45 -6.06 1.91 -10.98
CA ALA A 45 -6.64 3.25 -10.96
C ALA A 45 -7.36 3.60 -12.28
N THR A 46 -6.76 3.23 -13.41
CA THR A 46 -7.36 3.44 -14.74
C THR A 46 -8.53 2.48 -14.98
N TRP A 47 -8.43 1.23 -14.52
CA TRP A 47 -9.50 0.25 -14.65
C TRP A 47 -10.75 0.64 -13.85
N ASP A 48 -10.58 1.13 -12.62
CA ASP A 48 -11.68 1.51 -11.73
C ASP A 48 -12.34 2.85 -12.11
N ALA A 49 -11.54 3.90 -12.32
CA ALA A 49 -12.05 5.26 -12.51
C ALA A 49 -11.94 5.76 -13.97
N GLY A 50 -11.49 4.93 -14.91
CA GLY A 50 -11.26 5.26 -16.31
C GLY A 50 -9.98 6.06 -16.58
N THR A 51 -9.48 6.82 -15.60
CA THR A 51 -8.21 7.55 -15.67
C THR A 51 -7.57 7.68 -14.28
N SER A 52 -6.24 7.78 -14.22
CA SER A 52 -5.54 8.05 -12.95
C SER A 52 -5.99 9.35 -12.28
N GLN A 53 -6.32 10.39 -13.06
CA GLN A 53 -6.78 11.67 -12.50
C GLN A 53 -8.15 11.53 -11.81
N ALA A 54 -9.07 10.76 -12.40
CA ALA A 54 -10.36 10.48 -11.78
C ALA A 54 -10.20 9.64 -10.50
N PHE A 55 -9.29 8.67 -10.50
CA PHE A 55 -9.00 7.88 -9.29
C PHE A 55 -8.38 8.75 -8.18
N VAL A 56 -7.43 9.63 -8.50
CA VAL A 56 -6.86 10.59 -7.53
C VAL A 56 -7.94 11.52 -6.97
N ALA A 57 -8.94 11.92 -7.76
CA ALA A 57 -10.08 12.68 -7.25
C ALA A 57 -10.91 11.87 -6.24
N GLN A 58 -11.15 10.58 -6.49
CA GLN A 58 -11.81 9.68 -5.54
C GLN A 58 -10.98 9.47 -4.26
N MET A 59 -9.66 9.32 -4.36
CA MET A 59 -8.76 9.21 -3.20
C MET A 59 -8.86 10.43 -2.30
N ASN A 60 -8.84 11.64 -2.87
CA ASN A 60 -8.98 12.88 -2.10
C ASN A 60 -10.40 13.05 -1.54
N ALA A 61 -11.44 12.63 -2.27
CA ALA A 61 -12.81 12.64 -1.77
C ALA A 61 -12.98 11.70 -0.57
N LEU A 62 -12.40 10.50 -0.61
CA LEU A 62 -12.38 9.56 0.51
C LEU A 62 -11.61 10.15 1.70
N ALA A 63 -10.42 10.70 1.49
CA ALA A 63 -9.62 11.35 2.52
C ALA A 63 -10.44 12.41 3.27
N HIS A 64 -11.13 13.28 2.51
CA HIS A 64 -12.01 14.29 3.09
C HIS A 64 -13.18 13.67 3.87
N ALA A 65 -13.84 12.65 3.31
CA ALA A 65 -14.99 12.00 3.92
C ALA A 65 -14.65 11.30 5.25
N ILE A 66 -13.44 10.76 5.39
CA ILE A 66 -12.99 10.11 6.64
C ILE A 66 -12.21 11.04 7.58
N GLY A 67 -12.14 12.34 7.26
CA GLY A 67 -11.59 13.36 8.14
C GLY A 67 -10.07 13.57 8.06
N MET A 68 -9.41 13.08 7.01
CA MET A 68 -7.98 13.30 6.74
C MET A 68 -7.75 14.71 6.19
N ARG A 69 -7.80 15.72 7.09
CA ARG A 69 -7.78 17.14 6.73
C ARG A 69 -6.42 17.68 6.29
N HIS A 70 -5.35 16.90 6.49
CA HIS A 70 -3.98 17.28 6.18
C HIS A 70 -3.37 16.34 5.13
N THR A 71 -4.23 15.69 4.34
CA THR A 71 -3.83 14.78 3.27
C THR A 71 -4.16 15.37 1.91
N THR A 72 -3.23 15.22 0.98
CA THR A 72 -3.43 15.51 -0.44
C THR A 72 -2.76 14.40 -1.22
N TYR A 73 -3.52 13.70 -2.05
CA TYR A 73 -2.99 12.75 -3.01
C TYR A 73 -2.78 13.44 -4.35
N ALA A 74 -1.54 13.41 -4.86
CA ALA A 74 -1.20 13.98 -6.17
C ALA A 74 -1.00 12.90 -7.24
N GLY A 75 -0.81 11.65 -6.82
CA GLY A 75 -0.69 10.48 -7.70
C GLY A 75 -1.23 9.22 -7.02
N THR A 76 -1.13 8.09 -7.72
CA THR A 76 -1.75 6.83 -7.29
C THR A 76 -0.84 5.96 -6.42
N SER A 77 0.49 6.10 -6.52
CA SER A 77 1.46 5.24 -5.82
C SER A 77 2.29 5.94 -4.74
N GLY A 78 2.12 7.25 -4.55
CA GLY A 78 2.89 8.03 -3.56
C GLY A 78 4.26 8.53 -4.05
N VAL A 79 4.66 8.20 -5.28
CA VAL A 79 5.91 8.72 -5.90
C VAL A 79 5.85 10.23 -6.17
N ASP A 80 4.66 10.77 -6.44
CA ASP A 80 4.49 12.20 -6.69
C ASP A 80 4.80 13.00 -5.40
N PRO A 81 5.83 13.88 -5.41
CA PRO A 81 6.24 14.64 -4.22
C PRO A 81 5.20 15.66 -3.73
N ALA A 82 4.17 15.97 -4.52
CA ALA A 82 3.03 16.75 -4.07
C ALA A 82 2.02 15.92 -3.24
N THR A 83 2.24 14.61 -3.11
CA THR A 83 1.50 13.75 -2.18
C THR A 83 1.99 14.00 -0.75
N LEU A 84 1.09 14.46 0.12
CA LEU A 84 1.38 14.82 1.50
C LEU A 84 0.32 14.25 2.44
N SER A 85 0.71 13.91 3.66
CA SER A 85 -0.19 13.40 4.71
C SER A 85 0.44 13.62 6.09
N THR A 86 -0.32 13.35 7.15
CA THR A 86 0.17 13.24 8.52
C THR A 86 0.03 11.82 9.06
N ALA A 87 0.71 11.51 10.16
CA ALA A 87 0.57 10.22 10.85
C ALA A 87 -0.86 9.99 11.36
N THR A 88 -1.50 11.04 11.89
CA THR A 88 -2.90 11.00 12.34
C THR A 88 -3.86 10.68 11.19
N ASP A 89 -3.69 11.30 10.03
CA ASP A 89 -4.54 11.04 8.88
C ASP A 89 -4.36 9.61 8.36
N GLN A 90 -3.12 9.12 8.26
CA GLN A 90 -2.86 7.73 7.87
C GLN A 90 -3.41 6.73 8.89
N LEU A 91 -3.45 7.09 10.18
CA LEU A 91 -4.07 6.26 11.20
C LEU A 91 -5.59 6.13 10.98
N LEU A 92 -6.27 7.22 10.58
CA LEU A 92 -7.69 7.18 10.21
C LEU A 92 -7.92 6.27 8.99
N LEU A 93 -7.07 6.38 7.97
CA LEU A 93 -7.14 5.50 6.80
C LEU A 93 -6.94 4.03 7.18
N ALA A 94 -5.94 3.73 8.00
CA ALA A 94 -5.66 2.39 8.49
C ALA A 94 -6.85 1.80 9.27
N GLN A 95 -7.49 2.60 10.13
CA GLN A 95 -8.68 2.18 10.88
C GLN A 95 -9.85 1.80 9.96
N VAL A 96 -10.05 2.55 8.87
CA VAL A 96 -11.11 2.25 7.89
C VAL A 96 -10.75 1.03 7.06
N ALA A 97 -9.52 0.97 6.53
CA ALA A 97 -9.06 -0.10 5.65
C ALA A 97 -9.03 -1.45 6.38
N MET A 98 -8.53 -1.51 7.62
CA MET A 98 -8.44 -2.75 8.39
C MET A 98 -9.80 -3.33 8.84
N ARG A 99 -10.90 -2.58 8.69
CA ARG A 99 -12.26 -3.12 8.87
C ARG A 99 -12.70 -3.99 7.69
N ASN A 100 -12.06 -3.85 6.53
CA ASN A 100 -12.34 -4.70 5.39
C ASN A 100 -11.54 -6.02 5.53
N PRO A 101 -12.21 -7.18 5.67
CA PRO A 101 -11.52 -8.45 5.88
C PRO A 101 -10.67 -8.88 4.69
N VAL A 102 -10.98 -8.44 3.46
CA VAL A 102 -10.15 -8.72 2.28
C VAL A 102 -8.84 -7.95 2.38
N PHE A 103 -8.90 -6.65 2.71
CA PHE A 103 -7.70 -5.83 2.89
C PHE A 103 -6.82 -6.37 4.03
N ALA A 104 -7.42 -6.62 5.21
CA ALA A 104 -6.72 -7.18 6.36
C ALA A 104 -6.09 -8.55 6.04
N GLY A 105 -6.79 -9.39 5.27
CA GLY A 105 -6.27 -10.68 4.81
C GLY A 105 -5.03 -10.53 3.93
N ILE A 106 -5.06 -9.62 2.95
CA ILE A 106 -3.94 -9.43 2.01
C ILE A 106 -2.69 -8.88 2.71
N VAL A 107 -2.83 -7.85 3.55
CA VAL A 107 -1.66 -7.22 4.20
C VAL A 107 -0.96 -8.14 5.21
N ALA A 108 -1.69 -9.15 5.71
CA ALA A 108 -1.17 -10.21 6.57
C ALA A 108 -0.48 -11.34 5.80
N MET A 109 -0.52 -11.36 4.46
CA MET A 109 0.13 -12.41 3.67
C MET A 109 1.65 -12.20 3.63
N PRO A 110 2.46 -13.21 3.98
CA PRO A 110 3.92 -13.11 3.87
C PRO A 110 4.42 -13.15 2.42
N GLN A 111 3.66 -13.77 1.53
CA GLN A 111 3.98 -13.90 0.11
C GLN A 111 2.74 -14.25 -0.70
N ALA A 112 2.80 -14.01 -2.00
CA ALA A 112 1.82 -14.48 -2.99
C ALA A 112 2.55 -15.04 -4.22
N THR A 113 1.86 -15.86 -5.02
CA THR A 113 2.43 -16.43 -6.26
C THR A 113 1.59 -16.01 -7.45
N PHE A 114 2.24 -15.47 -8.47
CA PHE A 114 1.60 -14.96 -9.68
C PHE A 114 2.12 -15.66 -10.94
N PRO A 115 1.31 -15.68 -12.04
CA PRO A 115 1.66 -16.41 -13.25
C PRO A 115 3.00 -16.00 -13.87
N VAL A 116 3.28 -14.69 -13.97
CA VAL A 116 4.53 -14.18 -14.55
C VAL A 116 5.56 -13.84 -13.49
N ALA A 117 5.17 -13.19 -12.38
CA ALA A 117 6.11 -12.76 -11.36
C ALA A 117 6.65 -13.91 -10.49
N GLY A 118 6.01 -15.08 -10.49
CA GLY A 118 6.34 -16.17 -9.58
C GLY A 118 6.01 -15.80 -8.13
N VAL A 119 6.79 -16.33 -7.18
CA VAL A 119 6.65 -15.98 -5.76
C VAL A 119 7.17 -14.57 -5.54
N VAL A 120 6.34 -13.71 -4.93
CA VAL A 120 6.75 -12.40 -4.42
C VAL A 120 6.51 -12.35 -2.92
N TYR A 121 7.39 -11.66 -2.22
CA TYR A 121 7.36 -11.54 -0.77
C TYR A 121 6.81 -10.19 -0.34
N ASN A 122 6.19 -10.16 0.83
CA ASN A 122 5.73 -8.92 1.44
C ASN A 122 6.93 -8.03 1.78
N VAL A 123 6.87 -6.76 1.38
CA VAL A 123 7.94 -5.79 1.66
C VAL A 123 7.94 -5.28 3.10
N ASN A 124 6.94 -5.67 3.91
CA ASN A 124 6.97 -5.47 5.35
C ASN A 124 7.86 -6.52 6.03
N ALA A 125 9.10 -6.14 6.33
CA ALA A 125 10.08 -7.03 6.96
C ALA A 125 9.72 -7.43 8.41
N ASP A 126 8.86 -6.65 9.07
CA ASP A 126 8.42 -6.90 10.45
C ASP A 126 7.17 -7.79 10.51
N LEU A 127 6.65 -8.24 9.37
CA LEU A 127 5.46 -9.08 9.35
C LEU A 127 5.72 -10.41 10.07
N GLY A 128 4.87 -10.73 11.05
CA GLY A 128 4.97 -11.94 11.87
C GLY A 128 5.88 -11.80 13.10
N THR A 129 6.56 -10.67 13.29
CA THR A 129 7.32 -10.38 14.52
C THR A 129 6.47 -9.56 15.49
N ASP A 130 6.59 -9.82 16.80
CA ASP A 130 5.92 -9.03 17.86
C ASP A 130 4.40 -8.82 17.64
N GLY A 131 3.73 -9.81 17.05
CA GLY A 131 2.29 -9.77 16.79
C GLY A 131 1.88 -8.92 15.58
N ILE A 132 2.83 -8.42 14.79
CA ILE A 132 2.58 -7.61 13.60
C ILE A 132 1.96 -8.47 12.49
N ASP A 133 0.83 -8.01 11.94
CA ASP A 133 0.06 -8.67 10.87
C ASP A 133 -0.28 -7.73 9.71
N GLY A 134 0.39 -6.57 9.64
CA GLY A 134 0.23 -5.58 8.57
C GLY A 134 0.99 -4.29 8.90
N VAL A 135 0.79 -3.17 8.21
CA VAL A 135 -0.11 -2.97 7.06
C VAL A 135 0.71 -2.69 5.81
N LYS A 136 1.54 -1.65 5.80
CA LYS A 136 2.28 -1.26 4.60
C LYS A 136 3.48 -0.37 4.89
N THR A 137 4.58 -0.66 4.20
CA THR A 137 5.82 0.14 4.16
C THR A 137 5.84 1.13 3.00
N GLY A 138 6.64 2.18 3.12
CA GLY A 138 6.98 3.10 2.03
C GLY A 138 8.35 3.74 2.26
N TRP A 139 9.06 4.08 1.18
CA TRP A 139 10.33 4.77 1.25
C TRP A 139 10.58 5.55 -0.04
N LEU A 140 10.96 6.81 0.09
CA LEU A 140 11.53 7.65 -0.97
C LEU A 140 12.63 8.52 -0.35
N PRO A 141 13.63 8.97 -1.14
CA PRO A 141 14.68 9.84 -0.62
C PRO A 141 14.16 11.09 0.11
N GLN A 142 13.08 11.70 -0.38
CA GLN A 142 12.47 12.89 0.21
C GLN A 142 11.54 12.61 1.40
N SER A 143 10.98 11.40 1.51
CA SER A 143 10.03 11.05 2.57
C SER A 143 10.66 10.32 3.75
N GLY A 144 11.88 9.78 3.57
CA GLY A 144 12.42 8.79 4.50
C GLY A 144 11.57 7.52 4.53
N GLY A 145 11.83 6.67 5.53
CA GLY A 145 11.03 5.48 5.81
C GLY A 145 9.68 5.82 6.44
N CYS A 146 8.64 5.20 5.91
CA CYS A 146 7.27 5.29 6.39
C CYS A 146 6.72 3.89 6.62
N LEU A 147 5.96 3.71 7.70
CA LEU A 147 5.33 2.44 8.05
C LEU A 147 3.97 2.70 8.70
N VAL A 148 2.94 2.05 8.18
CA VAL A 148 1.68 1.81 8.91
C VAL A 148 1.71 0.37 9.38
N VAL A 149 1.55 0.16 10.68
CA VAL A 149 1.62 -1.16 11.32
C VAL A 149 0.28 -1.52 11.96
N ALA A 150 -0.12 -2.77 11.80
CA ALA A 150 -1.17 -3.40 12.58
C ALA A 150 -0.53 -4.54 13.37
N ALA A 151 -0.89 -4.64 14.64
CA ALA A 151 -0.39 -5.68 15.52
C ALA A 151 -1.47 -6.16 16.48
N ASN A 152 -1.37 -7.41 16.89
CA ASN A 152 -2.20 -8.02 17.91
C ASN A 152 -1.35 -8.42 19.11
N ASP A 153 -1.65 -7.84 20.27
CA ASP A 153 -0.95 -8.13 21.53
C ASP A 153 -1.91 -8.69 22.59
N ARG A 154 -1.37 -9.15 23.71
CA ARG A 154 -2.12 -9.63 24.87
C ARG A 154 -1.86 -8.75 26.09
N VAL A 155 -2.93 -8.16 26.62
CA VAL A 155 -2.91 -7.47 27.92
C VAL A 155 -3.69 -8.34 28.90
N GLY A 156 -2.96 -9.13 29.70
CA GLY A 156 -3.57 -10.15 30.56
C GLY A 156 -4.17 -11.28 29.73
N SER A 157 -5.48 -11.54 29.89
CA SER A 157 -6.23 -12.51 29.09
C SER A 157 -6.74 -11.95 27.75
N ASP A 158 -6.75 -10.63 27.60
CA ASP A 158 -7.44 -9.96 26.52
C ASP A 158 -6.52 -9.75 25.32
N ARG A 159 -7.06 -9.99 24.12
CA ARG A 159 -6.39 -9.61 22.87
C ARG A 159 -6.68 -8.15 22.56
N VAL A 160 -5.63 -7.38 22.31
CA VAL A 160 -5.72 -5.96 21.96
C VAL A 160 -5.13 -5.76 20.58
N GLY A 161 -5.93 -5.19 19.67
CA GLY A 161 -5.46 -4.73 18.36
C GLY A 161 -4.85 -3.34 18.48
N LEU A 162 -3.68 -3.16 17.88
CA LEU A 162 -2.93 -1.91 17.85
C LEU A 162 -2.75 -1.46 16.39
N LEU A 163 -2.85 -0.15 16.17
CA LEU A 163 -2.47 0.49 14.92
C LEU A 163 -1.45 1.59 15.21
N GLY A 164 -0.37 1.60 14.45
CA GLY A 164 0.71 2.58 14.57
C GLY A 164 1.07 3.18 13.22
N VAL A 165 1.55 4.43 13.23
CA VAL A 165 2.06 5.10 12.03
C VAL A 165 3.37 5.80 12.35
N ILE A 166 4.37 5.53 11.52
CA ILE A 166 5.71 6.12 11.57
C ILE A 166 5.96 6.76 10.21
N LEU A 167 6.39 8.03 10.20
CA LEU A 167 6.73 8.76 8.99
C LEU A 167 8.11 9.42 9.14
N GLY A 168 8.90 9.49 8.07
CA GLY A 168 10.10 10.30 8.04
C GLY A 168 11.32 9.70 8.74
N THR A 169 11.39 8.37 8.94
CA THR A 169 12.58 7.79 9.55
C THR A 169 13.77 7.96 8.61
N GLN A 170 14.84 8.55 9.15
CA GLN A 170 16.12 8.59 8.47
C GLN A 170 16.81 7.26 8.73
N GLY A 171 17.35 6.63 7.68
CA GLY A 171 18.24 5.48 7.88
C GLY A 171 19.41 5.90 8.75
N VAL A 172 19.72 5.09 9.76
CA VAL A 172 21.04 5.12 10.43
C VAL A 172 22.09 4.53 9.53
#